data_AF-A0A8T2WW57-F1
#
_entry.id   AF-A0A8T2WW57-F1
#
_cell.length_a   1.000
_cell.length_b   1.000
_cell.length_c   1.000
_cell.angle_alpha   90.00
_cell.angle_beta   90.00
_cell.angle_gamma   90.00
#
_symmetry.space_group_name_H-M   'P 1'
#
loop_
_entity.id
_entity.type
_entity.pdbx_description
1 polymer ?
#
loop_
_entity_poly.entity_id
_entity_poly.type
_entity_poly.pdbx_seq_one_letter_code
_entity_poly.pdbx_strand_id
1 'polypeptide(L)'
;MDLPTNDVELVREDEKERGLTFHCELYDTEIVRKIAQAFLPGLSSACVDNTTGDMFRNPGSVAADIRKEMVDYLTQRSESFVAESVVLEGDLDGEVSDHPYDIISNMVDDFASLKRNLFSRVSGWLLSEKREDKIDDFVQEMEINGFWLLDRREAVAQILVKNVDFKNIFHCDKKFNTAEELVEHVVNCGFRTMNCINEGCSTVFCASHLEKHDLACPFKIIPCEQQCSENIMRREMDRHCITVCPMKIVSCPFYAVGCQSTMPHSIIQQHRSDNLLSHLLYTLKSIHKGGSEEDLKKRVDQIVESSPGRLADARDARSLILKVKDVEAKLGPLEVKAAEKVSEEPNKAGENSSEEPIEAFNKGGDESTEVDKIGSEKSNETINKVVEELSSIQI
;
A
#
# COMPACT_ATOMS: atom_id res chain seq x y z
N MET A 1 -20.85 -90.01 19.80
CA MET A 1 -20.96 -88.57 20.10
C MET A 1 -20.89 -87.88 18.76
N ASP A 2 -22.06 -87.39 18.36
CA ASP A 2 -22.39 -86.80 17.07
C ASP A 2 -21.75 -85.43 16.83
N LEU A 3 -21.74 -85.02 15.55
CA LEU A 3 -21.43 -83.68 15.04
C LEU A 3 -22.39 -82.58 15.58
N PRO A 4 -22.00 -81.30 15.48
CA PRO A 4 -22.36 -80.50 14.30
C PRO A 4 -21.17 -79.66 13.77
N THR A 5 -20.80 -79.77 12.49
CA THR A 5 -21.10 -78.80 11.40
C THR A 5 -21.33 -77.36 11.85
N ASN A 6 -20.41 -76.46 11.49
CA ASN A 6 -20.76 -75.09 11.15
C ASN A 6 -19.87 -74.65 9.99
N ASP A 7 -20.49 -74.53 8.81
CA ASP A 7 -19.98 -73.78 7.68
C ASP A 7 -19.80 -72.33 8.12
N VAL A 8 -18.55 -71.86 8.17
CA VAL A 8 -18.28 -70.42 8.12
C VAL A 8 -17.68 -70.17 6.75
N GLU A 9 -18.61 -69.88 5.85
CA GLU A 9 -18.40 -69.31 4.54
C GLU A 9 -17.36 -68.19 4.63
N LEU A 10 -16.32 -68.35 3.81
CA LEU A 10 -15.21 -67.44 3.65
C LEU A 10 -15.72 -66.23 2.89
N VAL A 11 -16.49 -65.36 3.56
CA VAL A 11 -16.91 -64.07 3.02
C VAL A 11 -15.69 -63.17 3.04
N ARG A 12 -14.95 -63.21 1.93
CA ARG A 12 -14.11 -62.09 1.50
C ARG A 12 -15.09 -60.93 1.31
N GLU A 13 -15.20 -60.06 2.30
CA GLU A 13 -15.91 -58.79 2.15
C GLU A 13 -15.15 -57.97 1.10
N ASP A 14 -15.65 -58.11 -0.13
CA ASP A 14 -15.74 -57.08 -1.15
C ASP A 14 -14.56 -56.10 -1.21
N GLU A 15 -13.59 -56.47 -2.06
CA GLU A 15 -12.88 -55.53 -2.93
C GLU A 15 -13.89 -54.81 -3.86
N LYS A 16 -14.81 -54.04 -3.29
CA LYS A 16 -15.68 -53.12 -4.04
C LYS A 16 -15.02 -51.75 -4.06
N GLU A 17 -14.41 -51.47 -5.22
CA GLU A 17 -14.13 -50.14 -5.75
C GLU A 17 -13.54 -49.17 -4.72
N ARG A 18 -12.20 -49.09 -4.65
CA ARG A 18 -11.55 -47.86 -4.22
C ARG A 18 -11.93 -46.79 -5.26
N GLY A 19 -13.09 -46.18 -5.06
CA GLY A 19 -13.59 -45.09 -5.88
C GLY A 19 -12.52 -44.01 -5.96
N LEU A 20 -12.35 -43.42 -7.13
CA LEU A 20 -11.47 -42.28 -7.32
C LEU A 20 -11.93 -41.18 -6.36
N THR A 21 -11.11 -40.88 -5.34
CA THR A 21 -11.39 -39.78 -4.42
C THR A 21 -10.90 -38.49 -5.07
N PHE A 22 -11.82 -37.58 -5.37
CA PHE A 22 -11.51 -36.26 -5.90
C PHE A 22 -11.18 -35.32 -4.74
N HIS A 23 -10.28 -34.38 -4.95
CA HIS A 23 -9.82 -33.45 -3.92
C HIS A 23 -9.75 -32.04 -4.49
N CYS A 24 -10.03 -31.05 -3.63
CA CYS A 24 -9.96 -29.65 -4.03
C CYS A 24 -8.51 -29.18 -4.00
N GLU A 25 -8.02 -28.68 -5.15
CA GLU A 25 -6.66 -28.16 -5.29
C GLU A 25 -6.57 -26.64 -5.14
N LEU A 26 -7.60 -26.00 -4.56
CA LEU A 26 -7.62 -24.55 -4.39
C LEU A 26 -6.86 -24.12 -3.14
N TYR A 27 -6.14 -23.01 -3.28
CA TYR A 27 -5.25 -22.43 -2.28
C TYR A 27 -5.39 -20.91 -2.26
N ASP A 28 -4.83 -20.30 -1.22
CA ASP A 28 -4.67 -18.86 -1.13
C ASP A 28 -3.67 -18.36 -2.18
N THR A 29 -4.21 -17.74 -3.23
CA THR A 29 -3.42 -17.20 -4.35
C THR A 29 -2.41 -16.14 -3.92
N GLU A 30 -2.71 -15.37 -2.85
CA GLU A 30 -1.79 -14.33 -2.37
C GLU A 30 -0.56 -14.97 -1.72
N ILE A 31 -0.76 -16.03 -0.94
CA ILE A 31 0.31 -16.79 -0.29
C ILE A 31 1.18 -17.52 -1.31
N VAL A 32 0.57 -18.25 -2.25
CA VAL A 32 1.31 -18.95 -3.31
C VAL A 32 2.15 -17.99 -4.14
N ARG A 33 1.59 -16.84 -4.51
CA ARG A 33 2.32 -15.81 -5.27
C ARG A 33 3.48 -15.23 -4.46
N LYS A 34 3.29 -14.92 -3.18
CA LYS A 34 4.35 -14.42 -2.28
C LYS A 34 5.50 -15.41 -2.16
N ILE A 35 5.19 -16.68 -1.94
CA ILE A 35 6.21 -17.75 -1.85
C ILE A 35 6.95 -17.89 -3.20
N ALA A 36 6.21 -17.92 -4.31
CA ALA A 36 6.80 -17.98 -5.65
C ALA A 36 7.75 -16.80 -5.94
N GLN A 37 7.46 -15.61 -5.43
CA GLN A 37 8.35 -14.46 -5.53
C GLN A 37 9.64 -14.62 -4.72
N ALA A 38 9.58 -15.23 -3.54
CA ALA A 38 10.75 -15.46 -2.67
C ALA A 38 11.78 -16.45 -3.24
N PHE A 39 11.38 -17.32 -4.18
CA PHE A 39 12.28 -18.31 -4.77
C PHE A 39 13.43 -17.71 -5.58
N LEU A 40 13.23 -16.60 -6.29
CA LEU A 40 14.30 -16.01 -7.11
C LEU A 40 15.41 -15.39 -6.25
N PRO A 41 15.12 -14.54 -5.26
CA PRO A 41 16.15 -14.05 -4.34
C PRO A 41 16.91 -15.18 -3.65
N GLY A 42 16.23 -16.21 -3.16
CA GLY A 42 16.87 -17.37 -2.53
C GLY A 42 17.78 -18.15 -3.48
N LEU A 43 17.31 -18.41 -4.71
CA LEU A 43 18.12 -19.05 -5.75
C LEU A 43 19.33 -18.20 -6.14
N SER A 44 19.14 -16.90 -6.34
CA SER A 44 20.21 -15.96 -6.70
C SER A 44 21.25 -15.87 -5.59
N SER A 45 20.81 -15.78 -4.33
CA SER A 45 21.67 -15.85 -3.14
C SER A 45 22.54 -17.11 -3.16
N ALA A 46 21.93 -18.29 -3.40
CA ALA A 46 22.64 -19.55 -3.52
C ALA A 46 23.66 -19.56 -4.68
N CYS A 47 23.31 -19.02 -5.85
CA CYS A 47 24.19 -18.98 -7.03
C CYS A 47 25.38 -18.02 -6.84
N VAL A 48 25.12 -16.83 -6.30
CA VAL A 48 26.13 -15.80 -6.01
C VAL A 48 27.11 -16.32 -4.96
N ASP A 49 26.61 -16.87 -3.86
CA ASP A 49 27.47 -17.41 -2.80
C ASP A 49 28.24 -18.66 -3.25
N ASN A 50 27.66 -19.50 -4.11
CA ASN A 50 28.36 -20.68 -4.63
C ASN A 50 29.54 -20.32 -5.53
N THR A 51 29.44 -19.21 -6.28
CA THR A 51 30.44 -18.78 -7.28
C THR A 51 31.36 -17.68 -6.78
N THR A 52 31.16 -17.17 -5.55
CA THR A 52 31.97 -16.11 -4.98
C THR A 52 33.44 -16.54 -4.86
N GLY A 53 34.35 -15.82 -5.52
CA GLY A 53 35.78 -16.13 -5.51
C GLY A 53 36.20 -17.24 -6.49
N ASP A 54 35.29 -17.78 -7.29
CA ASP A 54 35.60 -18.68 -8.41
C ASP A 54 35.87 -17.84 -9.68
N MET A 55 36.96 -18.12 -10.38
CA MET A 55 37.35 -17.41 -11.61
C MET A 55 36.73 -18.02 -12.88
N PHE A 56 36.20 -19.23 -12.80
CA PHE A 56 35.72 -20.00 -13.96
C PHE A 56 34.20 -20.15 -13.99
N ARG A 57 33.53 -19.95 -12.85
CA ARG A 57 32.07 -20.07 -12.72
C ARG A 57 31.46 -18.71 -12.40
N ASN A 58 30.30 -18.45 -12.99
CA ASN A 58 29.46 -17.29 -12.67
C ASN A 58 28.05 -17.76 -12.26
N PRO A 59 27.24 -16.89 -11.63
CA PRO A 59 25.90 -17.28 -11.15
C PRO A 59 25.02 -17.92 -12.25
N GLY A 60 25.03 -17.37 -13.47
CA GLY A 60 24.29 -17.91 -14.61
C GLY A 60 24.69 -19.34 -14.98
N SER A 61 25.99 -19.66 -14.91
CA SER A 61 26.52 -20.99 -15.24
C SER A 61 26.08 -22.10 -14.28
N VAL A 62 25.62 -21.75 -13.08
CA VAL A 62 25.24 -22.72 -12.04
C VAL A 62 23.73 -22.74 -11.75
N ALA A 63 23.00 -21.75 -12.25
CA ALA A 63 21.61 -21.49 -11.87
C ALA A 63 20.65 -22.65 -12.19
N ALA A 64 20.84 -23.33 -13.33
CA ALA A 64 19.96 -24.43 -13.73
C ALA A 64 20.05 -25.61 -12.76
N ASP A 65 21.27 -25.97 -12.36
CA ASP A 65 21.54 -27.09 -11.44
C ASP A 65 21.10 -26.73 -10.02
N ILE A 66 21.46 -25.54 -9.54
CA ILE A 66 21.07 -25.07 -8.19
C ILE A 66 19.55 -24.95 -8.07
N ARG A 67 18.83 -24.49 -9.11
CA ARG A 67 17.37 -24.45 -9.11
C ARG A 67 16.76 -25.84 -8.94
N LYS A 68 17.29 -26.84 -9.65
CA LYS A 68 16.81 -28.22 -9.52
C LYS A 68 17.05 -28.74 -8.10
N GLU A 69 18.27 -28.56 -7.59
CA GLU A 69 18.61 -28.93 -6.22
C GLU A 69 17.74 -28.22 -5.18
N MET A 70 17.37 -26.97 -5.42
CA MET A 70 16.49 -26.20 -4.54
C MET A 70 15.09 -26.79 -4.52
N VAL A 71 14.49 -27.06 -5.67
CA VAL A 71 13.14 -27.65 -5.76
C VAL A 71 13.11 -29.03 -5.09
N ASP A 72 14.12 -29.87 -5.35
CA ASP A 72 14.23 -31.20 -4.73
C ASP A 72 14.36 -31.10 -3.20
N TYR A 73 15.23 -30.19 -2.72
CA TYR A 73 15.42 -29.93 -1.29
C TYR A 73 14.13 -29.44 -0.61
N LEU A 74 13.50 -28.41 -1.18
CA LEU A 74 12.29 -27.82 -0.60
C LEU A 74 11.15 -28.83 -0.55
N THR A 75 10.97 -29.62 -1.61
CA THR A 75 9.94 -30.66 -1.67
C THR A 75 10.16 -31.67 -0.54
N GLN A 76 11.37 -32.26 -0.45
CA GLN A 76 11.70 -33.24 0.59
C GLN A 76 11.54 -32.67 2.01
N ARG A 77 12.00 -31.43 2.23
CA ARG A 77 11.94 -30.75 3.53
C ARG A 77 10.50 -30.47 3.94
N SER A 78 9.66 -30.05 3.00
CA SER A 78 8.23 -29.79 3.24
C SER A 78 7.43 -31.06 3.54
N GLU A 79 7.70 -32.18 2.86
CA GLU A 79 7.04 -33.46 3.11
C GLU A 79 7.32 -34.00 4.52
N SER A 80 8.52 -33.76 5.03
CA SER A 80 8.93 -34.20 6.37
C SER A 80 8.49 -33.23 7.48
N PHE A 81 7.99 -32.04 7.12
CA PHE A 81 7.73 -30.94 8.05
C PHE A 81 6.77 -31.33 9.18
N VAL A 82 5.62 -31.90 8.84
CA VAL A 82 4.59 -32.29 9.83
C VAL A 82 5.09 -33.38 10.79
N ALA A 83 5.88 -34.32 10.28
CA ALA A 83 6.46 -35.37 11.11
C ALA A 83 7.51 -34.81 12.08
N GLU A 84 8.31 -33.83 11.65
CA GLU A 84 9.30 -33.18 12.49
C GLU A 84 8.68 -32.23 13.52
N SER A 85 7.66 -31.47 13.16
CA SER A 85 6.99 -30.53 14.07
C SER A 85 6.32 -31.25 15.24
N VAL A 86 5.66 -32.39 14.98
CA VAL A 86 5.04 -33.23 16.02
C VAL A 86 6.07 -33.84 16.99
N VAL A 87 7.30 -34.10 16.52
CA VAL A 87 8.39 -34.62 17.38
C VAL A 87 9.01 -33.50 18.24
N LEU A 88 9.01 -32.26 17.75
CA LEU A 88 9.64 -31.10 18.40
C LEU A 88 8.73 -30.34 19.38
N GLU A 89 7.41 -30.56 19.34
CA GLU A 89 6.45 -30.01 20.33
C GLU A 89 6.76 -30.42 21.79
N GLY A 90 7.69 -31.37 22.00
CA GLY A 90 8.15 -31.78 23.32
C GLY A 90 9.26 -30.94 23.95
N ASP A 91 9.95 -30.01 23.26
CA ASP A 91 11.23 -29.50 23.79
C ASP A 91 11.69 -28.07 23.42
N LEU A 92 10.87 -27.16 22.88
CA LEU A 92 11.35 -25.77 22.61
C LEU A 92 10.37 -24.65 22.97
N ASP A 93 10.85 -23.75 23.83
CA ASP A 93 10.23 -22.50 24.34
C ASP A 93 10.35 -21.33 23.33
N GLY A 94 10.37 -21.62 22.03
CA GLY A 94 10.52 -20.65 20.94
C GLY A 94 9.30 -20.64 20.03
N GLU A 95 8.72 -19.46 19.80
CA GLU A 95 7.60 -19.25 18.86
C GLU A 95 8.04 -19.56 17.43
N VAL A 96 7.93 -20.82 17.00
CA VAL A 96 8.09 -21.21 15.59
C VAL A 96 6.83 -20.74 14.86
N SER A 97 7.00 -19.92 13.81
CA SER A 97 5.86 -19.44 13.01
C SER A 97 5.17 -20.60 12.31
N ASP A 98 3.85 -20.70 12.48
CA ASP A 98 2.98 -21.65 11.78
C ASP A 98 2.61 -21.19 10.35
N HIS A 99 3.06 -20.01 9.92
CA HIS A 99 2.65 -19.41 8.66
C HIS A 99 3.45 -20.01 7.48
N PRO A 100 2.81 -20.56 6.43
CA PRO A 100 3.50 -21.25 5.33
C PRO A 100 4.59 -20.42 4.64
N TYR A 101 4.37 -19.11 4.48
CA TYR A 101 5.39 -18.23 3.90
C TYR A 101 6.67 -18.19 4.75
N ASP A 102 6.57 -18.10 6.07
CA ASP A 102 7.74 -18.02 6.95
C ASP A 102 8.47 -19.35 6.95
N ILE A 103 7.72 -20.45 7.06
CA ILE A 103 8.26 -21.81 7.03
C ILE A 103 9.05 -22.04 5.74
N ILE A 104 8.44 -21.76 4.57
CA ILE A 104 9.07 -22.00 3.27
C ILE A 104 10.22 -21.02 3.03
N SER A 105 10.11 -19.76 3.43
CA SER A 105 11.20 -18.78 3.31
C SER A 105 12.41 -19.21 4.14
N ASN A 106 12.21 -19.70 5.37
CA ASN A 106 13.28 -20.27 6.17
C ASN A 106 13.94 -21.47 5.49
N MET A 107 13.17 -22.37 4.87
CA MET A 107 13.73 -23.48 4.09
C MET A 107 14.56 -23.00 2.89
N VAL A 108 14.12 -21.92 2.23
CA VAL A 108 14.87 -21.31 1.12
C VAL A 108 16.19 -20.70 1.60
N ASP A 109 16.18 -20.02 2.75
CA ASP A 109 17.38 -19.42 3.35
C ASP A 109 18.37 -20.49 3.87
N ASP A 110 17.85 -21.58 4.44
CA ASP A 110 18.62 -22.76 4.83
C ASP A 110 19.30 -23.38 3.61
N PHE A 111 18.55 -23.56 2.51
CA PHE A 111 19.11 -24.06 1.26
C PHE A 111 20.22 -23.15 0.72
N ALA A 112 19.98 -21.83 0.66
CA ALA A 112 20.99 -20.89 0.20
C ALA A 112 22.26 -20.96 1.05
N SER A 113 22.10 -21.11 2.37
CA SER A 113 23.20 -21.29 3.31
C SER A 113 24.01 -22.57 3.05
N LEU A 114 23.36 -23.66 2.62
CA LEU A 114 24.03 -24.92 2.22
C LEU A 114 24.86 -24.78 0.94
N LYS A 115 24.63 -23.77 0.09
CA LYS A 115 25.36 -23.56 -1.17
C LYS A 115 26.58 -22.63 -1.05
N ARG A 116 26.81 -22.06 0.13
CA ARG A 116 27.97 -21.20 0.43
C ARG A 116 29.30 -21.92 0.28
N ASN A 117 30.23 -21.30 -0.44
CA ASN A 117 31.64 -21.70 -0.50
C ASN A 117 32.50 -20.99 0.56
N LEU A 118 33.81 -21.28 0.61
CA LEU A 118 34.72 -20.73 1.64
C LEU A 118 34.75 -19.19 1.71
N PHE A 119 34.73 -18.50 0.56
CA PHE A 119 34.78 -17.04 0.51
C PHE A 119 33.44 -16.40 0.90
N SER A 120 32.34 -17.05 0.55
CA SER A 120 31.00 -16.57 0.92
C SER A 120 30.65 -16.75 2.40
N ARG A 121 31.44 -17.50 3.18
CA ARG A 121 31.27 -17.68 4.63
C ARG A 121 31.90 -16.56 5.47
N VAL A 122 32.62 -15.63 4.84
CA VAL A 122 33.25 -14.51 5.52
C VAL A 122 32.17 -13.51 5.94
N SER A 123 32.08 -13.17 7.23
CA SER A 123 31.04 -12.26 7.75
C SER A 123 31.01 -10.91 7.04
N GLY A 124 32.19 -10.39 6.64
CA GLY A 124 32.29 -9.15 5.87
C GLY A 124 31.75 -9.24 4.44
N TRP A 125 31.66 -10.45 3.86
CA TRP A 125 30.98 -10.67 2.59
C TRP A 125 29.45 -10.76 2.79
N LEU A 126 29.02 -11.50 3.82
CA LEU A 126 27.60 -11.72 4.09
C LEU A 126 26.83 -10.42 4.37
N LEU A 127 27.48 -9.45 5.01
CA LEU A 127 26.92 -8.13 5.33
C LEU A 127 27.28 -7.05 4.31
N SER A 128 27.76 -7.44 3.12
CA SER A 128 28.24 -6.49 2.11
C SER A 128 27.11 -6.03 1.20
N GLU A 129 26.94 -4.72 1.05
CA GLU A 129 26.07 -4.12 0.01
C GLU A 129 26.41 -4.67 -1.38
N LYS A 130 27.70 -4.87 -1.68
CA LYS A 130 28.15 -5.46 -2.95
C LYS A 130 27.63 -6.88 -3.19
N ARG A 131 27.35 -7.64 -2.13
CA ARG A 131 26.74 -8.97 -2.26
C ARG A 131 25.26 -8.83 -2.61
N GLU A 132 24.55 -7.92 -1.93
CA GLU A 132 23.15 -7.62 -2.17
C GLU A 132 22.93 -7.10 -3.60
N ASP A 133 23.73 -6.14 -4.05
CA ASP A 133 23.71 -5.62 -5.43
C ASP A 133 23.83 -6.74 -6.47
N LYS A 134 24.76 -7.69 -6.26
CA LYS A 134 24.93 -8.83 -7.16
C LYS A 134 23.75 -9.79 -7.17
N ILE A 135 23.06 -9.93 -6.04
CA ILE A 135 21.86 -10.77 -5.96
C ILE A 135 20.74 -10.08 -6.72
N ASP A 136 20.53 -8.79 -6.50
CA ASP A 136 19.48 -8.02 -7.16
C ASP A 136 19.69 -7.91 -8.67
N ASP A 137 20.92 -7.63 -9.11
CA ASP A 137 21.31 -7.64 -10.52
C ASP A 137 21.00 -9.01 -11.17
N PHE A 138 21.31 -10.10 -10.46
CA PHE A 138 21.10 -11.44 -10.98
C PHE A 138 19.63 -11.87 -10.95
N VAL A 139 18.85 -11.44 -9.96
CA VAL A 139 17.38 -11.60 -9.96
C VAL A 139 16.78 -10.89 -11.17
N GLN A 140 17.16 -9.64 -11.44
CA GLN A 140 16.69 -8.89 -12.60
C GLN A 140 17.08 -9.59 -13.91
N GLU A 141 18.31 -10.07 -14.03
CA GLU A 141 18.76 -10.86 -15.18
C GLU A 141 17.87 -12.10 -15.40
N MET A 142 17.56 -12.85 -14.34
CA MET A 142 16.68 -14.02 -14.43
C MET A 142 15.26 -13.67 -14.86
N GLU A 143 14.71 -12.55 -14.39
CA GLU A 143 13.37 -12.10 -14.73
C GLU A 143 13.28 -11.64 -16.19
N ILE A 144 14.23 -10.81 -16.64
CA ILE A 144 14.29 -10.33 -18.03
C ILE A 144 14.44 -11.50 -19.00
N ASN A 145 15.27 -12.49 -18.65
CA ASN A 145 15.52 -13.66 -19.49
C ASN A 145 14.43 -14.74 -19.36
N GLY A 146 13.45 -14.57 -18.47
CA GLY A 146 12.40 -15.57 -18.23
C GLY A 146 12.95 -16.91 -17.72
N PHE A 147 14.07 -16.90 -17.00
CA PHE A 147 14.79 -18.11 -16.56
C PHE A 147 13.89 -19.05 -15.75
N TRP A 148 13.09 -18.48 -14.84
CA TRP A 148 12.09 -19.21 -14.05
C TRP A 148 10.78 -18.43 -13.99
N LEU A 149 9.92 -18.69 -14.98
CA LEU A 149 8.61 -18.05 -15.12
C LEU A 149 7.77 -18.18 -13.83
N LEU A 150 6.98 -17.14 -13.55
CA LEU A 150 6.16 -17.06 -12.34
C LEU A 150 5.22 -18.25 -12.19
N ASP A 151 4.49 -18.65 -13.25
CA ASP A 151 3.56 -19.78 -13.20
C ASP A 151 4.24 -21.10 -12.78
N ARG A 152 5.50 -21.30 -13.19
CA ARG A 152 6.30 -22.47 -12.79
C ARG A 152 6.75 -22.38 -11.34
N ARG A 153 6.99 -21.17 -10.84
CA ARG A 153 7.30 -20.93 -9.42
C ARG A 153 6.05 -21.16 -8.57
N GLU A 154 4.89 -20.68 -9.02
CA GLU A 154 3.61 -20.89 -8.35
C GLU A 154 3.27 -22.39 -8.26
N ALA A 155 3.50 -23.18 -9.30
CA ALA A 155 3.30 -24.64 -9.24
C ALA A 155 4.14 -25.32 -8.15
N VAL A 156 5.41 -24.92 -7.97
CA VAL A 156 6.25 -25.41 -6.87
C VAL A 156 5.70 -24.93 -5.53
N ALA A 157 5.37 -23.65 -5.41
CA ALA A 157 4.83 -23.07 -4.18
C ALA A 157 3.54 -23.75 -3.73
N GLN A 158 2.64 -24.13 -4.64
CA GLN A 158 1.41 -24.88 -4.32
C GLN A 158 1.71 -26.21 -3.63
N ILE A 159 2.66 -26.97 -4.15
CA ILE A 159 3.09 -28.26 -3.57
C ILE A 159 3.61 -28.02 -2.15
N LEU A 160 4.50 -27.04 -1.98
CA LEU A 160 5.08 -26.74 -0.68
C LEU A 160 4.02 -26.27 0.33
N VAL A 161 3.09 -25.40 -0.06
CA VAL A 161 2.00 -24.92 0.80
C VAL A 161 1.15 -26.09 1.28
N LYS A 162 0.75 -27.00 0.38
CA LYS A 162 -0.04 -28.19 0.73
C LYS A 162 0.66 -29.09 1.76
N ASN A 163 1.99 -29.15 1.71
CA ASN A 163 2.79 -29.96 2.64
C ASN A 163 2.95 -29.31 4.02
N VAL A 164 3.08 -27.98 4.09
CA VAL A 164 3.35 -27.28 5.36
C VAL A 164 2.10 -26.71 6.05
N ASP A 165 1.01 -26.48 5.33
CA ASP A 165 -0.25 -25.95 5.87
C ASP A 165 -1.12 -27.06 6.49
N PHE A 166 -0.60 -27.76 7.50
CA PHE A 166 -1.31 -28.89 8.15
C PHE A 166 -2.61 -28.50 8.86
N LYS A 167 -2.82 -27.20 9.11
CA LYS A 167 -4.05 -26.64 9.68
C LYS A 167 -5.10 -26.27 8.61
N ASN A 168 -4.75 -26.42 7.33
CA ASN A 168 -5.61 -26.12 6.17
C ASN A 168 -6.18 -24.69 6.20
N ILE A 169 -5.35 -23.72 6.62
CA ILE A 169 -5.71 -22.31 6.73
C ILE A 169 -5.59 -21.60 5.38
N PHE A 170 -4.68 -22.07 4.54
CA PHE A 170 -4.28 -21.47 3.27
C PHE A 170 -4.55 -22.37 2.07
N HIS A 171 -5.07 -23.58 2.27
CA HIS A 171 -5.57 -24.43 1.20
C HIS A 171 -6.82 -25.23 1.59
N CYS A 172 -7.54 -25.71 0.58
CA CYS A 172 -8.71 -26.54 0.78
C CYS A 172 -8.32 -28.02 0.92
N ASP A 173 -8.84 -28.70 1.94
CA ASP A 173 -8.59 -30.13 2.21
C ASP A 173 -9.78 -31.04 1.86
N LYS A 174 -10.86 -30.47 1.29
CA LYS A 174 -12.10 -31.19 1.04
C LYS A 174 -11.93 -32.28 -0.02
N LYS A 175 -12.60 -33.41 0.23
CA LYS A 175 -12.59 -34.61 -0.61
C LYS A 175 -14.02 -34.96 -1.03
N PHE A 176 -14.15 -35.51 -2.23
CA PHE A 176 -15.41 -35.81 -2.89
C PHE A 176 -15.36 -37.19 -3.53
N ASN A 177 -16.53 -37.84 -3.65
CA ASN A 177 -16.62 -39.18 -4.24
C ASN A 177 -16.86 -39.12 -5.75
N THR A 178 -17.31 -37.97 -6.25
CA THR A 178 -17.61 -37.75 -7.67
C THR A 178 -16.97 -36.45 -8.16
N ALA A 179 -16.77 -36.35 -9.48
CA ALA A 179 -16.24 -35.14 -10.10
C ALA A 179 -17.26 -33.99 -10.04
N GLU A 180 -18.55 -34.31 -10.14
CA GLU A 180 -19.67 -33.36 -10.08
C GLU A 180 -19.72 -32.64 -8.73
N GLU A 181 -19.57 -33.38 -7.62
CA GLU A 181 -19.48 -32.81 -6.27
C GLU A 181 -18.28 -31.85 -6.13
N LEU A 182 -17.13 -32.20 -6.71
CA LEU A 182 -15.95 -31.33 -6.70
C LEU A 182 -16.22 -30.02 -7.47
N VAL A 183 -16.85 -30.10 -8.64
CA VAL A 183 -17.17 -28.90 -9.45
C VAL A 183 -18.14 -27.99 -8.70
N GLU A 184 -19.18 -28.54 -8.07
CA GLU A 184 -20.12 -27.76 -7.25
C GLU A 184 -19.41 -27.08 -6.06
N HIS A 185 -18.45 -27.79 -5.46
CA HIS A 185 -17.63 -27.22 -4.40
C HIS A 185 -16.74 -26.07 -4.87
N VAL A 186 -16.02 -26.23 -5.99
CA VAL A 186 -15.06 -25.24 -6.50
C VAL A 186 -15.70 -23.86 -6.67
N VAL A 187 -16.94 -23.81 -7.16
CA VAL A 187 -17.71 -22.56 -7.34
C VAL A 187 -17.99 -21.84 -6.01
N ASN A 188 -18.09 -22.60 -4.91
CA ASN A 188 -18.40 -22.08 -3.58
C ASN A 188 -17.18 -22.07 -2.64
N CYS A 189 -16.01 -22.51 -3.10
CA CYS A 189 -14.82 -22.59 -2.27
C CYS A 189 -14.34 -21.19 -1.86
N GLY A 190 -13.92 -21.04 -0.60
CA GLY A 190 -13.35 -19.78 -0.10
C GLY A 190 -12.04 -19.40 -0.79
N PHE A 191 -11.29 -20.39 -1.27
CA PHE A 191 -10.04 -20.20 -2.00
C PHE A 191 -10.24 -19.98 -3.50
N ARG A 192 -11.48 -20.02 -4.01
CA ARG A 192 -11.72 -19.75 -5.43
C ARG A 192 -11.23 -18.37 -5.79
N THR A 193 -10.60 -18.25 -6.95
CA THR A 193 -10.10 -16.99 -7.47
C THR A 193 -11.24 -16.08 -7.90
N MET A 194 -11.14 -14.81 -7.51
CA MET A 194 -12.10 -13.75 -7.81
C MET A 194 -11.34 -12.53 -8.36
N ASN A 195 -11.96 -11.84 -9.31
CA ASN A 195 -11.50 -10.53 -9.77
C ASN A 195 -12.26 -9.44 -9.01
N CYS A 196 -11.61 -8.32 -8.75
CA CYS A 196 -12.30 -7.16 -8.22
C CYS A 196 -13.42 -6.70 -9.18
N ILE A 197 -14.58 -6.35 -8.61
CA ILE A 197 -15.71 -5.82 -9.38
C ILE A 197 -15.62 -4.31 -9.64
N ASN A 198 -14.71 -3.60 -8.96
CA ASN A 198 -14.55 -2.16 -9.10
C ASN A 198 -13.82 -1.86 -10.42
N GLU A 199 -14.40 -0.97 -11.22
CA GLU A 199 -13.85 -0.58 -12.52
C GLU A 199 -12.42 -0.04 -12.38
N GLY A 200 -11.51 -0.57 -13.21
CA GLY A 200 -10.09 -0.22 -13.21
C GLY A 200 -9.23 -1.00 -12.21
N CYS A 201 -9.81 -1.79 -11.31
CA CYS A 201 -9.05 -2.68 -10.44
C CYS A 201 -8.82 -4.03 -11.12
N SER A 202 -7.56 -4.37 -11.38
CA SER A 202 -7.14 -5.67 -11.94
C SER A 202 -6.67 -6.66 -10.88
N THR A 203 -6.94 -6.42 -9.61
CA THR A 203 -6.51 -7.30 -8.52
C THR A 203 -7.29 -8.60 -8.54
N VAL A 204 -6.56 -9.70 -8.43
CA VAL A 204 -7.06 -11.06 -8.34
C VAL A 204 -6.78 -11.57 -6.93
N PHE A 205 -7.78 -12.16 -6.27
CA PHE A 205 -7.68 -12.63 -4.88
C PHE A 205 -8.65 -13.79 -4.62
N CYS A 206 -8.47 -14.52 -3.53
CA CYS A 206 -9.40 -15.57 -3.13
C CYS A 206 -10.69 -14.99 -2.55
N ALA A 207 -11.81 -15.69 -2.71
CA ALA A 207 -13.09 -15.22 -2.16
C ALA A 207 -13.08 -14.93 -0.65
N SER A 208 -12.28 -15.66 0.14
CA SER A 208 -12.04 -15.40 1.57
C SER A 208 -11.43 -14.01 1.85
N HIS A 209 -10.73 -13.42 0.88
CA HIS A 209 -10.10 -12.10 0.97
C HIS A 209 -10.95 -10.95 0.43
N LEU A 210 -12.20 -11.23 0.02
CA LEU A 210 -13.08 -10.22 -0.57
C LEU A 210 -13.28 -9.01 0.36
N GLU A 211 -13.57 -9.24 1.64
CA GLU A 211 -13.79 -8.15 2.60
C GLU A 211 -12.52 -7.32 2.83
N LYS A 212 -11.37 -7.98 3.00
CA LYS A 212 -10.06 -7.33 3.15
C LYS A 212 -9.75 -6.46 1.93
N HIS A 213 -9.96 -6.98 0.72
CA HIS A 213 -9.75 -6.23 -0.51
C HIS A 213 -10.74 -5.05 -0.62
N ASP A 214 -12.02 -5.27 -0.36
CA ASP A 214 -13.06 -4.25 -0.47
C ASP A 214 -12.80 -3.03 0.45
N LEU A 215 -12.29 -3.29 1.65
CA LEU A 215 -11.89 -2.24 2.60
C LEU A 215 -10.69 -1.42 2.13
N ALA A 216 -9.77 -2.01 1.36
CA ALA A 216 -8.53 -1.38 0.92
C ALA A 216 -8.52 -1.00 -0.58
N CYS A 217 -9.55 -1.37 -1.34
CA CYS A 217 -9.53 -1.25 -2.80
C CYS A 217 -9.37 0.22 -3.22
N PRO A 218 -8.29 0.58 -3.96
CA PRO A 218 -8.01 1.96 -4.34
C PRO A 218 -9.00 2.51 -5.37
N PHE A 219 -9.68 1.63 -6.11
CA PHE A 219 -10.66 1.97 -7.14
C PHE A 219 -12.10 2.03 -6.61
N LYS A 220 -12.32 1.62 -5.36
CA LYS A 220 -13.65 1.66 -4.75
C LYS A 220 -14.09 3.12 -4.60
N ILE A 221 -15.30 3.41 -5.08
CA ILE A 221 -15.94 4.71 -4.91
C ILE A 221 -16.57 4.74 -3.51
N ILE A 222 -16.14 5.69 -2.69
CA ILE A 222 -16.55 5.86 -1.29
C ILE A 222 -16.99 7.31 -1.03
N PRO A 223 -17.82 7.57 -0.01
CA PRO A 223 -18.20 8.93 0.36
C PRO A 223 -16.97 9.77 0.72
N CYS A 224 -17.00 11.07 0.41
CA CYS A 224 -15.93 11.99 0.82
C CYS A 224 -15.72 11.98 2.34
N GLU A 225 -14.45 11.89 2.76
CA GLU A 225 -14.06 11.90 4.18
C GLU A 225 -14.37 13.23 4.86
N GLN A 226 -14.38 14.34 4.11
CA GLN A 226 -14.80 15.65 4.58
C GLN A 226 -16.33 15.85 4.53
N GLN A 227 -17.09 14.78 4.26
CA GLN A 227 -18.55 14.76 4.23
C GLN A 227 -19.17 15.76 3.26
N CYS A 228 -18.53 15.99 2.11
CA CYS A 228 -19.19 16.66 0.99
C CYS A 228 -20.21 15.71 0.32
N SER A 229 -20.98 16.21 -0.65
CA SER A 229 -22.01 15.44 -1.36
C SER A 229 -21.47 14.39 -2.35
N GLU A 230 -20.18 14.41 -2.63
CA GLU A 230 -19.57 13.61 -3.69
C GLU A 230 -19.09 12.24 -3.17
N ASN A 231 -19.20 11.24 -4.03
CA ASN A 231 -18.52 9.96 -3.85
C ASN A 231 -17.25 9.96 -4.70
N ILE A 232 -16.12 9.66 -4.08
CA ILE A 232 -14.79 9.78 -4.65
C ILE A 232 -14.13 8.41 -4.68
N MET A 233 -13.44 8.11 -5.77
CA MET A 233 -12.56 6.94 -5.84
C MET A 233 -11.51 7.04 -4.74
N ARG A 234 -11.31 6.00 -3.94
CA ARG A 234 -10.44 6.03 -2.75
C ARG A 234 -9.05 6.64 -3.03
N ARG A 235 -8.39 6.23 -4.12
CA ARG A 235 -7.05 6.77 -4.49
C ARG A 235 -7.05 8.27 -4.81
N GLU A 236 -8.20 8.83 -5.16
CA GLU A 236 -8.37 10.25 -5.53
C GLU A 236 -8.81 11.11 -4.34
N MET A 237 -9.11 10.50 -3.19
CA MET A 237 -9.69 11.17 -2.02
C MET A 237 -8.81 12.32 -1.53
N ASP A 238 -7.51 12.09 -1.35
CA ASP A 238 -6.57 13.10 -0.87
C ASP A 238 -6.54 14.30 -1.82
N ARG A 239 -6.42 14.03 -3.13
CA ARG A 239 -6.41 15.08 -4.15
C ARG A 239 -7.71 15.87 -4.12
N HIS A 240 -8.88 15.20 -4.04
CA HIS A 240 -10.17 15.86 -3.92
C HIS A 240 -10.23 16.78 -2.69
N CYS A 241 -9.93 16.25 -1.51
CA CYS A 241 -9.93 16.95 -0.22
C CYS A 241 -9.02 18.17 -0.19
N ILE A 242 -7.90 18.15 -0.93
CA ILE A 242 -6.92 19.24 -0.98
C ILE A 242 -7.19 20.24 -2.10
N THR A 243 -7.88 19.88 -3.18
CA THR A 243 -7.95 20.76 -4.36
C THR A 243 -9.34 21.33 -4.60
N VAL A 244 -10.35 20.46 -4.70
CA VAL A 244 -11.67 20.80 -5.24
C VAL A 244 -12.80 20.59 -4.26
N CYS A 245 -12.55 19.95 -3.12
CA CYS A 245 -13.59 19.70 -2.12
C CYS A 245 -14.19 21.01 -1.60
N PRO A 246 -15.52 21.17 -1.63
CA PRO A 246 -16.16 22.37 -1.06
C PRO A 246 -16.03 22.45 0.47
N MET A 247 -15.78 21.30 1.13
CA MET A 247 -15.57 21.23 2.57
C MET A 247 -14.11 21.44 2.99
N LYS A 248 -13.19 21.60 2.02
CA LYS A 248 -11.79 21.90 2.31
C LYS A 248 -11.67 23.13 3.19
N ILE A 249 -10.87 23.02 4.25
CA ILE A 249 -10.56 24.15 5.12
C ILE A 249 -9.58 25.10 4.41
N VAL A 250 -9.97 26.37 4.32
CA VAL A 250 -9.18 27.45 3.72
C VAL A 250 -9.11 28.63 4.68
N SER A 251 -8.00 29.38 4.61
CA SER A 251 -7.90 30.67 5.29
C SER A 251 -8.69 31.73 4.54
N CYS A 252 -9.22 32.70 5.28
CA CYS A 252 -9.88 33.86 4.69
C CYS A 252 -8.96 34.58 3.69
N PRO A 253 -9.44 35.01 2.50
CA PRO A 253 -8.66 35.79 1.54
C PRO A 253 -8.14 37.14 2.07
N PHE A 254 -8.66 37.58 3.23
CA PHE A 254 -8.23 38.76 3.97
C PHE A 254 -7.19 38.46 5.06
N TYR A 255 -6.61 37.25 5.08
CA TYR A 255 -5.57 36.87 6.04
C TYR A 255 -4.38 37.83 6.05
N ALA A 256 -3.93 38.25 4.87
CA ALA A 256 -2.80 39.18 4.71
C ALA A 256 -3.02 40.55 5.37
N VAL A 257 -4.28 40.97 5.59
CA VAL A 257 -4.60 42.25 6.26
C VAL A 257 -5.00 42.06 7.72
N GLY A 258 -5.15 40.83 8.20
CA GLY A 258 -5.35 40.52 9.63
C GLY A 258 -6.54 39.60 9.96
N CYS A 259 -7.32 39.14 8.97
CA CYS A 259 -8.42 38.22 9.24
C CYS A 259 -7.91 36.77 9.40
N GLN A 260 -7.85 36.28 10.64
CA GLN A 260 -7.30 34.95 10.96
C GLN A 260 -8.32 33.80 10.85
N SER A 261 -9.51 34.04 10.31
CA SER A 261 -10.55 33.02 10.20
C SER A 261 -10.16 31.90 9.21
N THR A 262 -10.37 30.65 9.62
CA THR A 262 -10.29 29.45 8.80
C THR A 262 -11.64 28.77 8.74
N MET A 263 -12.02 28.24 7.58
CA MET A 263 -13.36 27.70 7.37
C MET A 263 -13.48 26.82 6.14
N PRO A 264 -14.54 26.01 6.02
CA PRO A 264 -14.88 25.32 4.77
C PRO A 264 -14.99 26.31 3.60
N HIS A 265 -14.45 25.92 2.45
CA HIS A 265 -14.48 26.75 1.25
C HIS A 265 -15.90 27.16 0.86
N SER A 266 -16.89 26.29 1.07
CA SER A 266 -18.31 26.53 0.80
C SER A 266 -18.88 27.76 1.49
N ILE A 267 -18.39 28.14 2.67
CA ILE A 267 -18.94 29.27 3.45
C ILE A 267 -18.13 30.56 3.34
N ILE A 268 -17.07 30.57 2.52
CA ILE A 268 -16.18 31.72 2.37
C ILE A 268 -16.91 32.98 1.90
N GLN A 269 -17.89 32.83 1.00
CA GLN A 269 -18.64 33.95 0.47
C GLN A 269 -19.57 34.56 1.53
N GLN A 270 -20.20 33.72 2.35
CA GLN A 270 -21.03 34.18 3.45
C GLN A 270 -20.18 34.94 4.48
N HIS A 271 -19.05 34.37 4.91
CA HIS A 271 -18.14 35.05 5.84
C HIS A 271 -17.69 36.42 5.33
N ARG A 272 -17.32 36.52 4.05
CA ARG A 272 -16.92 37.79 3.43
C ARG A 272 -18.03 38.84 3.45
N SER A 273 -19.28 38.40 3.28
CA SER A 273 -20.43 39.31 3.30
C SER A 273 -20.74 39.77 4.72
N ASP A 274 -20.77 38.84 5.67
CA ASP A 274 -21.11 39.10 7.08
C ASP A 274 -20.03 39.91 7.81
N ASN A 275 -18.77 39.82 7.38
CA ASN A 275 -17.61 40.44 8.04
C ASN A 275 -16.97 41.59 7.25
N LEU A 276 -17.68 42.14 6.26
CA LEU A 276 -17.15 43.19 5.38
C LEU A 276 -16.60 44.40 6.15
N LEU A 277 -17.29 44.85 7.20
CA LEU A 277 -16.84 45.99 8.03
C LEU A 277 -15.53 45.69 8.76
N SER A 278 -15.39 44.49 9.31
CA SER A 278 -14.14 44.03 9.94
C SER A 278 -13.01 43.95 8.92
N HIS A 279 -13.28 43.41 7.72
CA HIS A 279 -12.30 43.35 6.63
C HIS A 279 -11.85 44.75 6.16
N LEU A 280 -12.76 45.72 6.12
CA LEU A 280 -12.43 47.13 5.85
C LEU A 280 -11.55 47.73 6.95
N LEU A 281 -11.87 47.49 8.22
CA LEU A 281 -11.08 47.97 9.34
C LEU A 281 -9.66 47.39 9.32
N TYR A 282 -9.51 46.09 9.09
CA TYR A 282 -8.20 45.44 8.92
C TYR A 282 -7.41 46.03 7.75
N THR A 283 -8.09 46.29 6.64
CA THR A 283 -7.49 46.92 5.46
C THR A 283 -6.99 48.33 5.77
N LEU A 284 -7.80 49.16 6.43
CA LEU A 284 -7.39 50.51 6.84
C LEU A 284 -6.25 50.48 7.85
N LYS A 285 -6.25 49.55 8.81
CA LYS A 285 -5.13 49.34 9.74
C LYS A 285 -3.83 48.95 9.02
N SER A 286 -3.95 48.19 7.93
CA SER A 286 -2.81 47.81 7.07
C SER A 286 -2.27 49.00 6.25
N ILE A 287 -3.15 49.88 5.75
CA ILE A 287 -2.80 51.07 4.95
C ILE A 287 -2.25 52.20 5.86
N HIS A 288 -2.96 52.52 6.93
CA HIS A 288 -2.68 53.62 7.86
C HIS A 288 -2.00 53.13 9.13
N LYS A 289 -0.74 52.70 9.00
CA LYS A 289 0.07 52.23 10.13
C LYS A 289 0.18 53.35 11.18
N GLY A 290 -0.46 53.17 12.34
CA GLY A 290 -0.44 54.12 13.46
C GLY A 290 -1.71 54.96 13.64
N GLY A 291 -2.76 54.75 12.84
CA GLY A 291 -4.09 55.34 13.11
C GLY A 291 -4.73 54.76 14.37
N SER A 292 -5.39 55.61 15.18
CA SER A 292 -6.20 55.15 16.33
C SER A 292 -7.36 54.30 15.84
N GLU A 293 -7.79 53.32 16.64
CA GLU A 293 -8.88 52.41 16.24
C GLU A 293 -10.19 53.18 16.03
N GLU A 294 -10.41 54.24 16.82
CA GLU A 294 -11.56 55.13 16.72
C GLU A 294 -11.58 55.94 15.43
N ASP A 295 -10.43 56.48 15.00
CA ASP A 295 -10.32 57.24 13.76
C ASP A 295 -10.49 56.32 12.54
N LEU A 296 -9.97 55.09 12.61
CA LEU A 296 -10.16 54.08 11.57
C LEU A 296 -11.62 53.64 11.46
N LYS A 297 -12.33 53.46 12.58
CA LYS A 297 -13.78 53.15 12.58
C LYS A 297 -14.62 54.24 11.93
N LYS A 298 -14.38 55.51 12.29
CA LYS A 298 -15.04 56.65 11.62
C LYS A 298 -14.76 56.68 10.12
N ARG A 299 -13.54 56.31 9.73
CA ARG A 299 -13.17 56.23 8.32
C ARG A 299 -13.89 55.09 7.59
N VAL A 300 -14.14 53.96 8.24
CA VAL A 300 -14.99 52.90 7.69
C VAL A 300 -16.39 53.44 7.40
N ASP A 301 -17.01 54.15 8.34
CA ASP A 301 -18.36 54.72 8.16
C ASP A 301 -18.42 55.65 6.94
N GLN A 302 -17.46 56.59 6.82
CA GLN A 302 -17.35 57.50 5.67
C GLN A 302 -17.21 56.75 4.33
N ILE A 303 -16.40 55.68 4.31
CA ILE A 303 -16.17 54.87 3.11
C ILE A 303 -17.43 54.10 2.71
N VAL A 304 -18.16 53.56 3.69
CA VAL A 304 -19.41 52.83 3.46
C VAL A 304 -20.49 53.77 2.92
N GLU A 305 -20.64 54.96 3.50
CA GLU A 305 -21.59 55.98 3.04
C GLU A 305 -21.28 56.48 1.62
N SER A 306 -19.99 56.62 1.29
CA SER A 306 -19.55 57.17 0.01
C SER A 306 -19.62 56.18 -1.15
N SER A 307 -19.68 54.87 -0.86
CA SER A 307 -19.69 53.84 -1.89
C SER A 307 -20.42 52.55 -1.46
N PRO A 308 -21.73 52.61 -1.19
CA PRO A 308 -22.51 51.42 -0.87
C PRO A 308 -22.47 50.42 -2.02
N GLY A 309 -22.20 49.14 -1.72
CA GLY A 309 -22.22 48.03 -2.68
C GLY A 309 -20.90 47.76 -3.42
N ARG A 310 -20.13 48.76 -3.87
CA ARG A 310 -18.89 48.50 -4.65
C ARG A 310 -17.81 47.75 -3.87
N LEU A 311 -17.81 47.84 -2.54
CA LEU A 311 -16.82 47.21 -1.66
C LEU A 311 -17.08 45.71 -1.45
N ALA A 312 -18.35 45.28 -1.47
CA ALA A 312 -18.75 43.90 -1.21
C ALA A 312 -18.23 42.91 -2.27
N ASP A 313 -18.05 43.35 -3.51
CA ASP A 313 -17.53 42.49 -4.59
C ASP A 313 -16.03 42.16 -4.46
N ALA A 314 -15.32 42.78 -3.51
CA ALA A 314 -13.89 42.52 -3.31
C ALA A 314 -13.66 41.08 -2.83
N ARG A 315 -12.91 40.30 -3.61
CA ARG A 315 -12.68 38.86 -3.34
C ARG A 315 -11.49 38.53 -2.46
N ASP A 316 -10.56 39.47 -2.34
CA ASP A 316 -9.32 39.32 -1.61
C ASP A 316 -8.82 40.67 -1.08
N ALA A 317 -7.82 40.61 -0.22
CA ALA A 317 -7.18 41.78 0.36
C ALA A 317 -6.71 42.80 -0.70
N ARG A 318 -6.13 42.35 -1.81
CA ARG A 318 -5.59 43.25 -2.84
C ARG A 318 -6.70 44.03 -3.53
N SER A 319 -7.78 43.36 -3.91
CA SER A 319 -8.96 43.97 -4.51
C SER A 319 -9.60 44.99 -3.58
N LEU A 320 -9.71 44.67 -2.28
CA LEU A 320 -10.28 45.59 -1.30
C LEU A 320 -9.37 46.80 -1.06
N ILE A 321 -8.06 46.60 -0.92
CA ILE A 321 -7.08 47.69 -0.77
C ILE A 321 -7.19 48.68 -1.94
N LEU A 322 -7.26 48.19 -3.18
CA LEU A 322 -7.38 49.05 -4.36
C LEU A 322 -8.67 49.88 -4.34
N LYS A 323 -9.80 49.25 -4.00
CA LYS A 323 -11.09 49.94 -3.90
C LYS A 323 -11.12 50.94 -2.76
N VAL A 324 -10.57 50.60 -1.60
CA VAL A 324 -10.46 51.52 -0.45
C VAL A 324 -9.64 52.75 -0.87
N LYS A 325 -8.48 52.58 -1.51
CA LYS A 325 -7.67 53.70 -2.00
C LYS A 325 -8.39 54.61 -3.01
N ASP A 326 -9.19 54.05 -3.94
CA ASP A 326 -10.02 54.84 -4.86
C ASP A 326 -11.04 55.73 -4.13
N VAL A 327 -11.66 55.18 -3.07
CA VAL A 327 -12.61 55.93 -2.24
C VAL A 327 -11.88 56.97 -1.39
N GLU A 328 -10.75 56.62 -0.77
CA GLU A 328 -9.97 57.55 0.05
C GLU A 328 -9.39 58.73 -0.75
N ALA A 329 -9.04 58.54 -2.02
CA ALA A 329 -8.60 59.61 -2.90
C ALA A 329 -9.66 60.72 -3.06
N LYS A 330 -10.95 60.37 -2.93
CA LYS A 330 -12.07 61.33 -3.00
C LYS A 330 -12.37 61.97 -1.64
N LEU A 331 -12.10 61.25 -0.56
CA LEU A 331 -12.40 61.69 0.81
C LEU A 331 -11.27 62.49 1.48
N GLY A 332 -10.10 62.58 0.87
CA GLY A 332 -8.94 63.29 1.43
C GLY A 332 -8.18 62.49 2.50
N PRO A 333 -7.07 63.05 3.04
CA PRO A 333 -6.23 62.37 4.02
C PRO A 333 -7.00 62.05 5.32
N LEU A 334 -6.66 60.93 5.95
CA LEU A 334 -7.22 60.57 7.26
C LEU A 334 -6.73 61.57 8.31
N GLU A 335 -7.66 62.21 9.02
CA GLU A 335 -7.35 63.06 10.17
C GLU A 335 -6.94 62.16 11.36
N VAL A 336 -5.65 61.84 11.45
CA VAL A 336 -5.12 61.03 12.55
C VAL A 336 -4.91 61.91 13.77
N LYS A 337 -5.65 61.67 14.85
CA LYS A 337 -5.22 62.16 16.17
C LYS A 337 -4.12 61.21 16.65
N ALA A 338 -2.87 61.67 16.59
CA ALA A 338 -1.72 60.86 16.99
C ALA A 338 -1.94 60.33 18.42
N ALA A 339 -1.80 59.01 18.59
CA ALA A 339 -1.72 58.41 19.91
C ALA A 339 -0.51 59.02 20.65
N GLU A 340 -0.75 59.59 21.82
CA GLU A 340 0.29 60.16 22.68
C GLU A 340 1.38 59.12 22.94
N LYS A 341 2.62 59.43 22.54
CA LYS A 341 3.80 58.67 22.93
C LYS A 341 4.03 58.90 24.42
N VAL A 342 3.80 57.89 25.25
CA VAL A 342 4.39 57.83 26.58
C VAL A 342 5.90 57.68 26.38
N SER A 343 6.64 58.70 26.82
CA SER A 343 8.09 58.80 26.76
C SER A 343 8.77 57.80 27.70
N GLU A 344 9.78 57.09 27.19
CA GLU A 344 10.79 56.42 27.99
C GLU A 344 11.69 57.45 28.71
N GLU A 345 12.05 57.16 29.96
CA GLU A 345 13.34 57.58 30.50
C GLU A 345 14.06 56.38 31.16
N PRO A 346 15.41 56.39 31.20
CA PRO A 346 16.23 55.18 31.30
C PRO A 346 16.76 54.94 32.72
N ASN A 347 17.02 53.67 33.08
CA ASN A 347 18.09 53.35 34.04
C ASN A 347 18.70 51.95 33.86
N LYS A 348 19.96 51.99 33.42
CA LYS A 348 21.13 51.10 33.61
C LYS A 348 21.00 49.74 34.32
N ALA A 349 21.48 48.74 33.57
CA ALA A 349 22.60 47.82 33.83
C ALA A 349 22.45 46.67 34.86
N GLY A 350 22.72 45.46 34.36
CA GLY A 350 23.01 44.25 35.13
C GLY A 350 23.01 43.00 34.22
N GLU A 351 24.20 42.61 33.76
CA GLU A 351 24.52 41.49 32.87
C GLU A 351 24.08 40.10 33.41
N ASN A 352 23.64 39.17 32.54
CA ASN A 352 24.51 38.06 32.07
C ASN A 352 23.78 36.98 31.21
N SER A 353 24.48 36.64 30.12
CA SER A 353 24.63 35.32 29.45
C SER A 353 23.40 34.47 29.07
N SER A 354 23.16 34.26 27.77
CA SER A 354 23.79 33.19 26.96
C SER A 354 23.07 33.03 25.60
N GLU A 355 23.87 33.13 24.53
CA GLU A 355 23.62 32.69 23.15
C GLU A 355 23.63 31.13 23.14
N GLU A 356 23.05 30.34 22.22
CA GLU A 356 22.80 30.48 20.78
C GLU A 356 21.90 29.28 20.29
N PRO A 357 21.72 28.92 19.00
CA PRO A 357 20.50 29.14 18.21
C PRO A 357 19.82 27.85 17.66
N ILE A 358 18.66 27.99 16.98
CA ILE A 358 18.16 26.94 16.07
C ILE A 358 17.95 27.52 14.67
N GLU A 359 18.60 26.85 13.73
CA GLU A 359 18.76 27.15 12.31
C GLU A 359 17.48 26.99 11.48
N ALA A 360 17.45 27.76 10.39
CA ALA A 360 16.56 27.59 9.25
C ALA A 360 17.18 26.63 8.23
N PHE A 361 16.38 25.88 7.47
CA PHE A 361 16.81 25.35 6.17
C PHE A 361 15.74 25.42 5.08
N ASN A 362 16.23 25.72 3.88
CA ASN A 362 15.56 26.12 2.67
C ASN A 362 15.24 24.97 1.70
N LYS A 363 14.40 25.31 0.73
CA LYS A 363 14.03 24.66 -0.56
C LYS A 363 15.14 23.96 -1.36
N GLY A 364 14.71 22.95 -2.14
CA GLY A 364 14.89 22.90 -3.61
C GLY A 364 15.26 21.53 -4.22
N GLY A 365 14.64 21.17 -5.37
CA GLY A 365 15.19 20.22 -6.35
C GLY A 365 14.21 19.23 -7.01
N ASP A 366 14.08 19.31 -8.34
CA ASP A 366 13.31 18.44 -9.27
C ASP A 366 13.81 16.99 -9.36
N GLU A 367 12.94 16.04 -9.72
CA GLU A 367 13.20 15.13 -10.86
C GLU A 367 11.90 14.45 -11.36
N SER A 368 11.94 14.06 -12.63
CA SER A 368 10.81 13.65 -13.48
C SER A 368 10.82 12.13 -13.70
N THR A 369 9.66 11.52 -13.96
CA THR A 369 9.59 10.21 -14.66
C THR A 369 8.31 10.05 -15.47
N GLU A 370 8.51 9.57 -16.69
CA GLU A 370 7.54 9.19 -17.72
C GLU A 370 6.79 7.91 -17.35
N VAL A 371 5.55 7.76 -17.84
CA VAL A 371 4.78 6.51 -17.77
C VAL A 371 4.31 6.12 -19.16
N ASP A 372 4.86 5.00 -19.65
CA ASP A 372 4.52 4.36 -20.90
C ASP A 372 3.17 3.63 -20.85
N LYS A 373 2.42 3.74 -21.96
CA LYS A 373 1.22 2.97 -22.28
C LYS A 373 1.59 1.78 -23.17
N ILE A 374 1.32 0.54 -22.77
CA ILE A 374 1.14 -0.58 -23.71
C ILE A 374 -0.02 -1.48 -23.25
N GLY A 375 -0.90 -1.81 -24.20
CA GLY A 375 -2.21 -2.43 -24.01
C GLY A 375 -2.23 -3.94 -23.79
N SER A 376 -3.40 -4.40 -23.33
CA SER A 376 -3.73 -5.81 -23.09
C SER A 376 -4.74 -6.33 -24.12
N GLU A 377 -4.26 -7.08 -25.11
CA GLU A 377 -5.04 -8.12 -25.80
C GLU A 377 -4.32 -9.44 -25.52
N LYS A 378 -4.77 -10.22 -24.53
CA LYS A 378 -4.38 -11.65 -24.33
C LYS A 378 -5.12 -12.41 -23.22
N SER A 379 -6.02 -11.79 -22.46
CA SER A 379 -6.67 -12.44 -21.30
C SER A 379 -7.85 -13.37 -21.63
N ASN A 380 -8.24 -13.52 -22.89
CA ASN A 380 -9.33 -14.42 -23.29
C ASN A 380 -8.87 -15.82 -23.75
N GLU A 381 -7.57 -16.10 -23.82
CA GLU A 381 -7.05 -17.41 -24.26
C GLU A 381 -6.94 -18.45 -23.13
N THR A 382 -6.83 -18.02 -21.87
CA THR A 382 -6.58 -18.95 -20.74
C THR A 382 -7.85 -19.65 -20.24
N ILE A 383 -9.01 -19.01 -20.34
CA ILE A 383 -10.30 -19.61 -19.92
C ILE A 383 -10.79 -20.65 -20.94
N ASN A 384 -10.53 -20.45 -22.23
CA ASN A 384 -10.92 -21.41 -23.26
C ASN A 384 -10.03 -22.67 -23.27
N LYS A 385 -8.76 -22.56 -22.88
CA LYS A 385 -7.84 -23.72 -22.79
C LYS A 385 -8.21 -24.72 -21.69
N VAL A 386 -8.66 -24.26 -20.54
CA VAL A 386 -9.06 -25.14 -19.42
C VAL A 386 -10.38 -25.87 -19.72
N VAL A 387 -11.27 -25.25 -20.51
CA VAL A 387 -12.53 -25.87 -20.95
C VAL A 387 -12.30 -26.88 -22.09
N GLU A 388 -11.36 -26.61 -23.02
CA GLU A 388 -11.03 -27.54 -24.11
C GLU A 388 -10.28 -28.80 -23.64
N GLU A 389 -9.36 -28.68 -22.66
CA GLU A 389 -8.63 -29.84 -22.11
C GLU A 389 -9.53 -30.81 -21.31
N LEU A 390 -10.58 -30.31 -20.67
CA LEU A 390 -11.56 -31.15 -19.95
C LEU A 390 -12.57 -31.82 -20.87
N SER A 391 -12.79 -31.29 -22.08
CA SER A 391 -13.69 -31.89 -23.09
C SER A 391 -13.04 -33.00 -23.93
N SER A 392 -11.71 -33.15 -23.86
CA SER A 392 -10.95 -34.08 -24.70
C SER A 392 -10.68 -35.45 -24.05
N ILE A 393 -11.19 -35.71 -22.84
CA ILE A 393 -11.01 -36.97 -22.10
C ILE A 393 -12.25 -37.87 -22.25
N GLN A 394 -12.69 -38.06 -23.50
CA GLN A 394 -13.61 -39.13 -23.87
C GLN A 394 -13.01 -39.89 -25.07
N ILE A 395 -12.28 -40.96 -24.75
CA ILE A 395 -12.33 -42.35 -25.28
C ILE A 395 -11.41 -43.21 -24.41
#